data_AF-A0A1K1RIK2-F1
#
_entry.id   AF-A0A1K1RIK2-F1
#
_cell.length_a   1.000
_cell.length_b   1.000
_cell.length_c   1.000
_cell.angle_alpha   90.00
_cell.angle_beta   90.00
_cell.angle_gamma   90.00
#
_symmetry.space_group_name_H-M   'P 1'
#
loop_
_entity.id
_entity.type
_entity.pdbx_description
1 polymer ?
#
loop_
_entity_poly.entity_id
_entity_poly.type
_entity_poly.pdbx_seq_one_letter_code
_entity_poly.pdbx_strand_id
1 'polypeptide(L)'
;MGRGKKQKEAEGTILAGVVAVCSLWGFNAVDRRLVALASAILAVYCLCRMPAWCCADRTDGGRCEEPTAGVFSACWRPPHQERKRKLIRTRGYWTGLAQARYSGVRGAVSVYLATMATVSALVALIAAAAG
;
A
#
# COMPACT_ATOMS: atom_id res chain seq x y z
N MET A 1 -4.00 -24.42 2.08
CA MET A 1 -3.27 -23.98 3.30
C MET A 1 -2.24 -22.84 3.10
N GLY A 2 -1.97 -22.31 1.90
CA GLY A 2 -0.83 -21.38 1.68
C GLY A 2 -1.06 -19.86 1.73
N ARG A 3 -2.30 -19.35 1.72
CA ARG A 3 -2.54 -17.89 1.59
C ARG A 3 -2.31 -17.11 2.88
N GLY A 4 -2.70 -17.64 4.04
CA GLY A 4 -2.52 -16.95 5.33
C GLY A 4 -1.06 -16.74 5.72
N LYS A 5 -0.18 -17.70 5.41
CA LYS A 5 1.27 -17.60 5.68
C LYS A 5 1.90 -16.46 4.87
N LYS A 6 1.60 -16.37 3.57
CA LYS A 6 2.10 -15.31 2.68
C LYS A 6 1.61 -13.92 3.09
N GLN A 7 0.40 -13.81 3.65
CA GLN A 7 -0.13 -12.54 4.14
C GLN A 7 0.61 -12.05 5.39
N LYS A 8 0.85 -12.93 6.36
CA LYS A 8 1.62 -12.58 7.58
C LYS A 8 3.06 -12.20 7.25
N GLU A 9 3.67 -12.87 6.28
CA GLU A 9 5.02 -12.56 5.80
C GLU A 9 5.08 -11.18 5.14
N ALA A 10 4.08 -10.82 4.32
CA ALA A 10 3.98 -9.50 3.72
C ALA A 10 3.77 -8.39 4.76
N GLU A 11 2.89 -8.61 5.73
CA GLU A 11 2.68 -7.68 6.86
C GLU A 11 3.97 -7.47 7.66
N GLY A 12 4.68 -8.55 8.00
CA GLY A 12 5.97 -8.48 8.68
C GLY A 12 7.03 -7.73 7.88
N THR A 13 7.07 -7.94 6.55
CA THR A 13 8.01 -7.25 5.66
C THR A 13 7.71 -5.74 5.59
N ILE A 14 6.43 -5.35 5.55
CA ILE A 14 6.02 -3.94 5.57
C ILE A 14 6.45 -3.29 6.88
N LEU A 15 6.16 -3.92 8.02
CA LEU A 15 6.54 -3.39 9.34
C LEU A 15 8.05 -3.27 9.49
N ALA A 16 8.80 -4.28 9.07
CA ALA A 16 10.27 -4.24 9.06
C ALA A 16 10.80 -3.08 8.20
N GLY A 17 10.20 -2.85 7.02
CA GLY A 17 10.53 -1.74 6.15
C GLY A 17 10.26 -0.37 6.78
N VAL A 18 9.12 -0.20 7.47
CA VAL A 18 8.79 1.02 8.22
C VAL A 18 9.84 1.28 9.30
N VAL A 19 10.15 0.27 10.12
CA VAL A 19 11.16 0.40 11.18
C VAL A 19 12.54 0.74 10.60
N ALA A 20 12.92 0.11 9.49
CA ALA A 20 14.19 0.40 8.82
C ALA A 20 14.26 1.87 8.35
N VAL A 21 13.22 2.39 7.69
CA VAL A 21 13.17 3.78 7.24
C VAL A 21 13.23 4.74 8.43
N CYS A 22 12.47 4.49 9.49
CA CYS A 22 12.53 5.28 10.73
C CYS A 22 13.94 5.28 11.35
N SER A 23 14.64 4.14 11.30
CA SER A 23 15.99 4.01 11.84
C SER A 23 16.98 4.83 11.02
N LEU A 24 16.88 4.81 9.68
CA LEU A 24 17.75 5.59 8.78
C LEU A 24 17.68 7.09 9.05
N TRP A 25 16.54 7.62 9.49
CA TRP A 25 16.41 9.03 9.87
C TRP A 25 17.31 9.41 11.06
N GLY A 26 17.52 8.50 12.01
CA GLY A 26 18.35 8.71 13.20
C GLY A 26 19.86 8.64 12.94
N PHE A 27 20.29 8.05 11.82
CA PHE A 27 21.70 7.97 11.45
C PHE A 27 22.10 9.17 10.59
N ASN A 28 22.85 10.10 11.16
CA ASN A 28 23.34 11.29 10.45
C ASN A 28 24.30 10.99 9.29
N ALA A 29 24.88 9.79 9.23
CA ALA A 29 25.80 9.37 8.17
C ALA A 29 25.08 8.88 6.90
N VAL A 30 23.75 8.76 6.90
CA VAL A 30 22.98 8.24 5.77
C VAL A 30 22.59 9.38 4.83
N ASP A 31 22.88 9.21 3.54
CA ASP A 31 22.44 10.14 2.49
C ASP A 31 20.91 10.26 2.48
N ARG A 32 20.41 11.51 2.53
CA ARG A 32 18.98 11.80 2.54
C ARG A 32 18.29 11.36 1.23
N ARG A 33 19.02 11.28 0.11
CA ARG A 33 18.53 10.70 -1.16
C ARG A 33 18.23 9.21 -1.03
N LEU A 34 19.05 8.48 -0.28
CA LEU A 34 18.81 7.06 0.04
C LEU A 34 17.55 6.89 0.89
N VAL A 35 17.34 7.76 1.88
CA VAL A 35 16.11 7.78 2.70
C VAL A 35 14.88 8.05 1.83
N ALA A 36 14.98 9.00 0.89
CA ALA A 36 13.91 9.30 -0.05
C ALA A 36 13.56 8.10 -0.93
N LEU A 37 14.57 7.44 -1.51
CA LEU A 37 14.38 6.26 -2.34
C LEU A 37 13.76 5.10 -1.55
N ALA A 38 14.27 4.80 -0.36
CA ALA A 38 13.75 3.73 0.49
C ALA A 38 12.30 3.99 0.90
N SER A 39 11.97 5.24 1.23
CA SER A 39 10.60 5.66 1.56
C SER A 39 9.67 5.51 0.35
N ALA A 40 10.10 5.88 -0.86
CA ALA A 40 9.30 5.71 -2.08
C ALA A 40 9.04 4.23 -2.40
N ILE A 41 10.07 3.38 -2.28
CA ILE A 41 9.94 1.93 -2.45
C ILE A 41 8.96 1.35 -1.44
N LEU A 42 9.08 1.75 -0.17
CA LEU A 42 8.17 1.31 0.90
C LEU A 42 6.73 1.71 0.60
N ALA A 43 6.48 2.93 0.10
CA ALA A 43 5.14 3.38 -0.26
C ALA A 43 4.51 2.50 -1.34
N VAL A 44 5.25 2.21 -2.42
CA VAL A 44 4.79 1.33 -3.49
C VAL A 44 4.57 -0.09 -2.98
N TYR A 45 5.49 -0.59 -2.14
CA TYR A 45 5.40 -1.93 -1.57
C TYR A 45 4.15 -2.09 -0.69
N CYS A 46 3.86 -1.11 0.19
CA CYS A 46 2.64 -1.08 1.00
C CYS A 46 1.38 -1.20 0.14
N LEU A 47 1.28 -0.43 -0.95
CA LEU A 47 0.10 -0.46 -1.81
C LEU A 47 -0.03 -1.76 -2.62
N CYS A 48 1.09 -2.30 -3.08
CA CYS A 48 1.10 -3.47 -3.96
C CYS A 48 1.06 -4.81 -3.21
N ARG A 49 1.53 -4.86 -1.96
CA ARG A 49 1.71 -6.12 -1.20
C ARG A 49 0.90 -6.21 0.09
N MET A 50 0.22 -5.14 0.53
CA MET A 50 -0.63 -5.25 1.71
C MET A 50 -1.85 -6.14 1.40
N PRO A 51 -2.10 -7.19 2.20
CA PRO A 51 -3.28 -8.02 2.02
C PRO A 51 -4.56 -7.20 2.14
N ALA A 52 -5.36 -7.23 1.08
CA ALA A 52 -6.59 -6.45 0.93
C ALA A 52 -7.73 -7.34 0.40
N TRP A 53 -8.91 -6.75 0.21
CA TRP A 53 -10.04 -7.40 -0.46
C TRP A 53 -10.19 -6.89 -1.89
N CYS A 54 -10.71 -7.74 -2.78
CA CYS A 54 -10.84 -7.41 -4.20
C CYS A 54 -11.71 -6.17 -4.44
N CYS A 55 -12.84 -6.09 -3.75
CA CYS A 55 -13.82 -5.00 -3.80
C CYS A 55 -14.39 -4.67 -5.19
N ALA A 56 -14.17 -5.52 -6.19
CA ALA A 56 -14.82 -5.36 -7.49
C ALA A 56 -16.33 -5.56 -7.34
N ASP A 57 -17.12 -4.75 -8.02
CA ASP A 57 -18.58 -4.88 -8.02
C ASP A 57 -18.98 -6.20 -8.67
N ARG A 58 -19.87 -6.93 -8.00
CA ARG A 58 -20.43 -8.18 -8.53
C ARG A 58 -21.69 -7.90 -9.37
N THR A 59 -22.05 -8.84 -10.24
CA THR A 59 -23.23 -8.75 -11.12
C THR A 59 -24.56 -8.88 -10.38
N ASP A 60 -24.55 -9.62 -9.28
CA ASP A 60 -25.65 -9.89 -8.35
C ASP A 60 -25.87 -8.76 -7.32
N GLY A 61 -25.11 -7.67 -7.42
CA GLY A 61 -25.07 -6.63 -6.41
C GLY A 61 -24.06 -6.94 -5.30
N GLY A 62 -23.51 -5.89 -4.69
CA GLY A 62 -22.49 -6.00 -3.65
C GLY A 62 -21.05 -6.09 -4.17
N ARG A 63 -20.11 -6.22 -3.22
CA ARG A 63 -18.66 -6.15 -3.49
C ARG A 63 -17.99 -7.50 -3.29
N CYS A 64 -16.96 -7.76 -4.08
CA CYS A 64 -16.15 -8.96 -3.93
C CYS A 64 -15.27 -8.88 -2.67
N GLU A 65 -15.47 -9.80 -1.73
CA GLU A 65 -14.70 -9.90 -0.48
C GLU A 65 -13.54 -10.91 -0.56
N GLU A 66 -13.24 -11.42 -1.76
CA GLU A 66 -12.13 -12.35 -1.91
C GLU A 66 -10.78 -11.66 -1.63
N PRO A 67 -9.88 -12.32 -0.88
CA PRO A 67 -8.60 -11.73 -0.53
C PRO A 67 -7.70 -11.58 -1.75
N THR A 68 -6.97 -10.47 -1.78
CA THR A 68 -6.00 -10.12 -2.81
C THR A 68 -4.64 -9.88 -2.20
N ALA A 69 -3.60 -9.92 -3.04
CA ALA A 69 -2.22 -9.76 -2.61
C ALA A 69 -1.83 -8.31 -2.30
N GLY A 70 -2.72 -7.36 -2.60
CA GLY A 70 -2.42 -5.94 -2.67
C GLY A 70 -3.69 -5.13 -2.92
N VAL A 71 -3.65 -3.85 -2.55
CA VAL A 71 -4.74 -2.89 -2.78
C VAL A 71 -5.05 -2.77 -4.26
N PHE A 72 -4.05 -2.72 -5.13
CA PHE A 72 -4.27 -2.61 -6.58
C PHE A 72 -4.50 -3.95 -7.29
N SER A 73 -4.24 -5.06 -6.61
CA SER A 73 -4.42 -6.40 -7.19
C SER A 73 -5.87 -6.87 -7.06
N ALA A 74 -6.42 -7.46 -8.13
CA ALA A 74 -7.73 -8.11 -8.09
C ALA A 74 -7.62 -9.56 -7.61
N CYS A 75 -8.76 -10.19 -7.34
CA CYS A 75 -8.81 -11.63 -7.09
C CYS A 75 -8.52 -12.42 -8.37
N TRP A 76 -8.41 -13.74 -8.23
CA TRP A 76 -8.13 -14.68 -9.31
C TRP A 76 -9.18 -14.68 -10.43
N ARG A 77 -10.40 -14.18 -10.18
CA ARG A 77 -11.46 -14.10 -11.19
C ARG A 77 -11.11 -13.09 -12.31
N PRO A 78 -10.99 -13.51 -13.58
CA PRO A 78 -10.68 -12.64 -14.71
C PRO A 78 -11.58 -11.40 -14.84
N PRO A 79 -12.92 -11.48 -14.73
CA PRO A 79 -13.77 -10.29 -14.90
C PRO A 79 -13.54 -9.24 -13.81
N HIS A 80 -13.06 -9.63 -12.63
CA HIS A 80 -12.77 -8.71 -11.54
C HIS A 80 -11.46 -7.95 -11.77
N GLN A 81 -10.52 -8.48 -12.57
CA GLN A 81 -9.27 -7.79 -12.90
C GLN A 81 -9.56 -6.52 -13.69
N GLU A 82 -10.41 -6.61 -14.71
CA GLU A 82 -10.78 -5.46 -15.53
C GLU A 82 -11.66 -4.48 -14.76
N ARG A 83 -12.65 -4.98 -14.00
CA ARG A 83 -13.49 -4.12 -13.15
C ARG A 83 -12.68 -3.36 -12.12
N LYS A 84 -11.71 -4.02 -11.47
CA LYS A 84 -10.84 -3.37 -10.49
C LYS A 84 -9.91 -2.35 -11.14
N ARG A 85 -9.35 -2.64 -12.33
CA ARG A 85 -8.56 -1.65 -13.08
C ARG A 85 -9.37 -0.39 -13.40
N LYS A 86 -10.61 -0.55 -13.83
CA LYS A 86 -11.54 0.58 -14.06
C LYS A 86 -11.84 1.32 -12.76
N LEU A 87 -12.10 0.59 -11.67
CA LEU A 87 -12.41 1.15 -10.36
C LEU A 87 -11.24 1.98 -9.81
N ILE A 88 -9.99 1.50 -9.91
CA ILE A 88 -8.79 2.22 -9.45
C ILE A 88 -8.62 3.57 -10.14
N ARG A 89 -9.11 3.72 -11.39
CA ARG A 89 -9.07 5.01 -12.10
C ARG A 89 -10.11 6.01 -11.60
N THR A 90 -11.10 5.58 -10.83
CA THR A 90 -12.14 6.46 -10.31
C THR A 90 -11.70 7.13 -9.01
N ARG A 91 -12.01 8.43 -8.87
CA ARG A 91 -11.78 9.17 -7.62
C ARG A 91 -12.51 8.52 -6.43
N GLY A 92 -13.70 7.96 -6.68
CA GLY A 92 -14.53 7.29 -5.68
C GLY A 92 -13.84 6.09 -5.02
N TYR A 93 -12.99 5.37 -5.76
CA TYR A 93 -12.20 4.29 -5.19
C TYR A 93 -11.22 4.79 -4.15
N TRP A 94 -10.43 5.82 -4.49
CA TRP A 94 -9.42 6.38 -3.59
C TRP A 94 -10.03 7.01 -2.35
N THR A 95 -11.15 7.73 -2.49
CA THR A 95 -11.86 8.30 -1.34
C THR A 95 -12.44 7.20 -0.45
N GLY A 96 -13.03 6.16 -1.03
CA GLY A 96 -13.52 5.03 -0.25
C GLY A 96 -12.40 4.19 0.37
N LEU A 97 -11.21 4.16 -0.24
CA LEU A 97 -10.02 3.50 0.31
C LEU A 97 -9.52 4.24 1.56
N ALA A 98 -9.45 5.57 1.47
CA ALA A 98 -9.10 6.45 2.59
C ALA A 98 -10.13 6.36 3.74
N GLN A 99 -11.41 6.14 3.41
CA GLN A 99 -12.49 5.96 4.38
C GLN A 99 -12.66 4.51 4.85
N ALA A 100 -11.73 3.60 4.55
CA ALA A 100 -11.84 2.16 4.87
C ALA A 100 -13.10 1.45 4.30
N ARG A 101 -13.84 2.09 3.40
CA ARG A 101 -15.03 1.54 2.72
C ARG A 101 -14.66 0.48 1.69
N TYR A 102 -13.46 0.56 1.13
CA TYR A 102 -12.87 -0.44 0.25
C TYR A 102 -11.70 -1.10 0.98
N SER A 103 -11.61 -2.43 0.91
CA SER A 103 -10.54 -3.26 1.51
C SER A 103 -10.43 -3.26 3.05
N GLY A 104 -11.42 -2.69 3.74
CA GLY A 104 -11.51 -2.69 5.21
C GLY A 104 -10.36 -1.97 5.89
N VAL A 105 -10.14 -2.26 7.18
CA VAL A 105 -9.12 -1.63 8.02
C VAL A 105 -7.71 -1.82 7.44
N ARG A 106 -7.41 -2.99 6.87
CA ARG A 106 -6.09 -3.28 6.26
C ARG A 106 -5.81 -2.42 5.03
N GLY A 107 -6.82 -2.19 4.20
CA GLY A 107 -6.75 -1.25 3.09
C GLY A 107 -6.42 0.16 3.56
N ALA A 108 -7.16 0.67 4.55
CA ALA A 108 -6.91 1.99 5.12
C ALA A 108 -5.50 2.12 5.72
N VAL A 109 -5.03 1.10 6.46
CA VAL A 109 -3.67 1.07 7.01
C VAL A 109 -2.61 1.14 5.91
N SER A 110 -2.77 0.39 4.80
CA SER A 110 -1.81 0.45 3.71
C SER A 110 -1.71 1.81 3.03
N VAL A 111 -2.86 2.49 2.86
CA VAL A 111 -2.90 3.86 2.33
C VAL A 111 -2.22 4.80 3.29
N TYR A 112 -2.54 4.71 4.57
CA TYR A 112 -1.92 5.53 5.61
C TYR A 112 -0.39 5.38 5.63
N LEU A 113 0.10 4.14 5.66
CA LEU A 113 1.54 3.86 5.61
C LEU A 113 2.18 4.37 4.32
N ALA A 114 1.53 4.18 3.17
CA ALA A 114 2.03 4.69 1.91
C ALA A 114 2.07 6.23 1.88
N THR A 115 1.06 6.91 2.44
CA THR A 115 1.07 8.37 2.56
C THR A 115 2.19 8.85 3.47
N MET A 116 2.41 8.23 4.63
CA MET A 116 3.49 8.60 5.55
C MET A 116 4.87 8.36 4.93
N ALA A 117 5.04 7.24 4.22
CA ALA A 117 6.25 6.96 3.46
C ALA A 117 6.47 7.99 2.33
N THR A 118 5.41 8.43 1.65
CA THR A 118 5.51 9.47 0.61
C THR A 118 5.92 10.82 1.21
N VAL A 119 5.32 11.21 2.35
CA VAL A 119 5.69 12.43 3.08
C VAL A 119 7.15 12.36 3.55
N SER A 120 7.57 11.22 4.12
CA SER A 120 8.98 10.98 4.48
C SER A 120 9.91 11.15 3.29
N ALA A 121 9.55 10.62 2.13
CA ALA A 121 10.35 10.79 0.91
C ALA A 121 10.49 12.26 0.50
N LEU A 122 9.40 13.03 0.55
CA LEU A 122 9.42 14.45 0.22
C LEU A 122 10.29 15.26 1.18
N VAL A 123 10.13 15.05 2.50
CA VAL A 123 10.94 15.74 3.51
C VAL A 123 12.42 15.40 3.34
N ALA A 124 12.74 14.13 3.05
CA ALA A 124 14.12 13.70 2.80
C ALA A 124 14.71 14.38 1.54
N LEU A 125 13.95 14.52 0.47
CA LEU A 125 14.39 15.25 -0.74
C LEU A 125 14.64 16.73 -0.47
N ILE A 126 13.76 17.38 0.29
CA ILE A 126 13.93 18.79 0.68
C ILE A 126 15.20 18.94 1.53
N ALA A 127 15.40 18.06 2.52
CA ALA A 127 16.60 18.06 3.34
C ALA A 127 17.87 17.79 2.53
N ALA A 128 17.80 16.92 1.51
CA ALA A 128 18.92 16.64 0.61
C ALA A 128 19.27 17.81 -0.34
N ALA A 129 18.33 18.71 -0.57
CA ALA A 129 18.51 19.89 -1.42
C ALA A 129 18.95 21.13 -0.62
N ALA A 130 18.72 21.14 0.69
CA ALA A 130 19.03 22.24 1.59
C ALA A 130 20.40 22.12 2.28
N GLY A 131 21.07 20.96 2.20
CA GLY A 131 22.43 20.72 2.68
C GLY A 131 23.37 20.43 1.52
#